data_AF-A0A4R8GY39-F1
#
_entry.id   AF-A0A4R8GY39-F1
#
_cell.length_a   1.000
_cell.length_b   1.000
_cell.length_c   1.000
_cell.angle_alpha   90.00
_cell.angle_beta   90.00
_cell.angle_gamma   90.00
#
_symmetry.space_group_name_H-M   'P 1'
#
loop_
_entity.id
_entity.type
_entity.pdbx_description
1 polymer ?
#
loop_
_entity_poly.entity_id
_entity_poly.type
_entity_poly.pdbx_seq_one_letter_code
_entity_poly.pdbx_strand_id
1 'polypeptide(L)'
;MKSNKEKVFFYNKINNEDIIFSFDNCSCLEFIKLLPIDLKLKIVNFSGSKLFNEEIYIGVEEVNHINSIEKMKEFLQTNINLLIDDIDFILQDAIEVSIHDDYEVNLTFSLTSLKIKYDSFIESILRKIGYKSIAFDYLKQNIGKYVLIEKEAQIKKVYDSFDDYIDDIRKK
;
A
#
# COMPACT_ATOMS: atom_id res chain seq x y z
N MET A 1 9.00 7.52 -21.26
CA MET A 1 8.67 6.13 -20.84
C MET A 1 9.30 5.90 -19.47
N LYS A 2 8.54 5.99 -18.37
CA LYS A 2 9.10 5.69 -17.03
C LYS A 2 9.21 4.16 -16.86
N SER A 3 10.41 3.71 -16.55
CA SER A 3 10.80 2.31 -16.39
C SER A 3 10.19 1.71 -15.11
N ASN A 4 8.93 1.26 -15.16
CA ASN A 4 8.30 0.47 -14.09
C ASN A 4 8.70 -1.00 -14.18
N LYS A 5 9.98 -1.32 -14.00
CA LYS A 5 10.52 -2.69 -14.12
C LYS A 5 10.65 -3.42 -12.79
N GLU A 6 10.94 -2.70 -11.72
CA GLU A 6 11.30 -3.24 -10.40
C GLU A 6 10.46 -2.58 -9.30
N LYS A 7 10.07 -3.34 -8.29
CA LYS A 7 9.50 -2.84 -7.03
C LYS A 7 10.14 -3.55 -5.85
N VAL A 8 10.31 -2.83 -4.75
CA VAL A 8 10.66 -3.46 -3.48
C VAL A 8 9.38 -3.88 -2.77
N PHE A 9 9.42 -5.05 -2.16
CA PHE A 9 8.34 -5.61 -1.39
C PHE A 9 8.85 -6.00 -0.01
N PHE A 10 8.00 -5.85 0.99
CA PHE A 10 8.26 -6.31 2.35
C PHE A 10 7.10 -7.19 2.79
N TYR A 11 7.43 -8.29 3.47
CA TYR A 11 6.47 -9.16 4.11
C TYR A 11 7.00 -9.56 5.47
N ASN A 12 6.24 -9.32 6.52
CA ASN A 12 6.63 -9.70 7.87
C ASN A 12 5.45 -10.21 8.68
N LYS A 13 5.77 -11.03 9.69
CA LYS A 13 4.81 -11.54 10.66
C LYS A 13 5.27 -11.12 12.05
N ILE A 14 4.54 -10.22 12.69
CA ILE A 14 4.87 -9.68 14.00
C ILE A 14 4.15 -10.50 15.07
N ASN A 15 4.91 -11.12 15.97
CA ASN A 15 4.43 -11.82 17.17
C ASN A 15 3.30 -12.86 16.94
N ASN A 16 3.14 -13.34 15.71
CA ASN A 16 1.99 -14.16 15.27
C ASN A 16 0.62 -13.49 15.41
N GLU A 17 0.58 -12.18 15.60
CA GLU A 17 -0.65 -11.39 15.75
C GLU A 17 -0.94 -10.58 14.50
N ASP A 18 0.09 -10.02 13.87
CA ASP A 18 -0.09 -9.17 12.69
C ASP A 18 0.77 -9.64 11.52
N ILE A 19 0.27 -9.37 10.32
CA ILE A 19 1.03 -9.46 9.08
C ILE A 19 1.15 -8.08 8.49
N ILE A 20 2.37 -7.70 8.12
CA ILE A 20 2.64 -6.48 7.36
C ILE A 20 3.04 -6.88 5.96
N PHE A 21 2.42 -6.24 4.97
CA PHE A 21 2.84 -6.30 3.59
C PHE A 21 2.99 -4.88 3.05
N SER A 22 4.18 -4.57 2.52
CA SER A 22 4.50 -3.24 2.01
C SER A 22 5.07 -3.31 0.61
N PHE A 23 4.84 -2.27 -0.18
CA PHE A 23 5.45 -2.12 -1.49
C PHE A 23 5.52 -0.65 -1.93
N ASP A 24 6.50 -0.34 -2.77
CA ASP A 24 6.79 1.04 -3.20
C ASP A 24 6.15 1.41 -4.55
N ASN A 25 6.26 2.70 -4.89
CA ASN A 25 5.94 3.25 -6.21
C ASN A 25 4.48 3.01 -6.65
N CYS A 26 3.53 3.20 -5.73
CA CYS A 26 2.10 3.20 -6.02
C CYS A 26 1.45 4.46 -5.44
N SER A 27 0.92 5.35 -6.28
CA SER A 27 0.16 6.51 -5.78
C SER A 27 -1.13 6.09 -5.09
N CYS A 28 -1.65 6.96 -4.23
CA CYS A 28 -2.93 6.78 -3.55
C CYS A 28 -4.03 6.32 -4.52
N LEU A 29 -4.28 7.08 -5.59
CA LEU A 29 -5.33 6.74 -6.56
C LEU A 29 -5.05 5.43 -7.30
N GLU A 30 -3.79 5.10 -7.58
CA GLU A 30 -3.44 3.80 -8.18
C GLU A 30 -3.76 2.67 -7.21
N PHE A 31 -3.38 2.80 -5.94
CA PHE A 31 -3.61 1.78 -4.92
C PHE A 31 -5.09 1.55 -4.67
N ILE A 32 -5.88 2.62 -4.50
CA ILE A 32 -7.32 2.52 -4.31
C ILE A 32 -8.01 1.78 -5.46
N LYS A 33 -7.52 1.91 -6.70
CA LYS A 33 -8.02 1.15 -7.87
C LYS A 33 -7.67 -0.34 -7.82
N LEU A 34 -6.68 -0.75 -7.03
CA LEU A 34 -6.34 -2.17 -6.82
C LEU A 34 -7.29 -2.85 -5.84
N LEU A 35 -8.00 -2.09 -5.00
CA LEU A 35 -8.92 -2.64 -4.01
C LEU A 35 -10.26 -3.07 -4.64
N PRO A 36 -10.90 -4.14 -4.13
CA PRO A 36 -12.27 -4.47 -4.50
C PRO A 36 -13.24 -3.33 -4.14
N ILE A 37 -14.11 -2.95 -5.08
CA ILE A 37 -14.98 -1.77 -4.96
C ILE A 37 -16.09 -1.94 -3.91
N ASP A 38 -16.45 -3.19 -3.61
CA ASP A 38 -17.48 -3.58 -2.65
C ASP A 38 -17.01 -3.53 -1.18
N LEU A 39 -15.72 -3.28 -0.94
CA LEU A 39 -15.21 -3.10 0.42
C LEU A 39 -15.68 -1.78 1.01
N LYS A 40 -16.16 -1.86 2.26
CA LYS A 40 -16.51 -0.69 3.07
C LYS A 40 -15.30 -0.21 3.87
N LEU A 41 -15.33 1.08 4.19
CA LEU A 41 -14.35 1.77 5.02
C LEU A 41 -14.97 2.08 6.37
N LYS A 42 -14.21 1.86 7.45
CA LYS A 42 -14.63 2.14 8.83
C LYS A 42 -14.07 3.46 9.35
N ILE A 43 -12.80 3.71 9.09
CA ILE A 43 -12.06 4.89 9.54
C ILE A 43 -11.23 5.35 8.37
N VAL A 44 -11.19 6.66 8.15
CA VAL A 44 -10.36 7.28 7.12
C VAL A 44 -9.77 8.57 7.69
N ASN A 45 -8.45 8.66 7.66
CA ASN A 45 -7.69 9.85 7.99
C ASN A 45 -6.93 10.28 6.72
N PHE A 46 -6.95 11.58 6.45
CA PHE A 46 -6.23 12.18 5.33
C PHE A 46 -5.33 13.29 5.87
N SER A 47 -4.05 13.27 5.49
CA SER A 47 -3.14 14.41 5.58
C SER A 47 -2.81 14.88 4.17
N GLY A 48 -2.68 16.18 3.98
CA GLY A 48 -2.41 16.75 2.68
C GLY A 48 -2.34 18.27 2.68
N SER A 49 -2.15 18.82 1.50
CA SER A 49 -2.13 20.26 1.26
C SER A 49 -2.86 20.59 -0.04
N LYS A 50 -3.45 21.78 -0.15
CA LYS A 50 -3.96 22.24 -1.46
C LYS A 50 -2.81 22.83 -2.24
N LEU A 51 -2.69 22.46 -3.52
CA LEU A 51 -1.86 23.19 -4.47
C LEU A 51 -2.24 24.68 -4.38
N PHE A 52 -1.27 25.54 -4.03
CA PHE A 52 -1.31 27.01 -4.03
C PHE A 52 -1.64 27.78 -2.74
N ASN A 53 -1.59 27.19 -1.55
CA ASN A 53 -1.21 27.83 -0.26
C ASN A 53 -1.88 27.10 0.92
N GLU A 54 -1.11 26.96 2.00
CA GLU A 54 -1.45 26.38 3.31
C GLU A 54 -1.47 24.82 3.34
N GLU A 55 -0.68 24.25 4.26
CA GLU A 55 -0.89 22.88 4.74
C GLU A 55 -2.32 22.83 5.29
N ILE A 56 -3.19 22.03 4.67
CA ILE A 56 -4.57 21.90 5.10
C ILE A 56 -4.75 20.48 5.58
N TYR A 57 -4.82 20.32 6.90
CA TYR A 57 -5.32 19.08 7.48
C TYR A 57 -6.78 18.92 7.04
N ILE A 58 -7.04 17.90 6.22
CA ILE A 58 -8.40 17.52 5.85
C ILE A 58 -9.04 16.96 7.12
N GLY A 59 -9.97 17.72 7.69
CA GLY A 59 -10.58 17.36 8.97
C GLY A 59 -11.36 16.06 8.85
N VAL A 60 -11.42 15.28 9.93
CA VAL A 60 -12.19 14.02 10.00
C VAL A 60 -13.64 14.21 9.53
N GLU A 61 -14.24 15.36 9.82
CA GLU A 61 -15.60 15.72 9.35
C GLU A 61 -15.74 15.80 7.82
N GLU A 62 -14.70 16.26 7.13
CA GLU A 62 -14.70 16.39 5.67
C GLU A 62 -14.65 15.02 4.98
N VAL A 63 -14.11 13.99 5.64
CA VAL A 63 -13.89 12.65 5.07
C VAL A 63 -14.78 11.56 5.68
N ASN A 64 -15.53 11.88 6.74
CA ASN A 64 -16.46 10.96 7.42
C ASN A 64 -17.54 10.35 6.51
N HIS A 65 -17.84 10.99 5.38
CA HIS A 65 -18.82 10.49 4.41
C HIS A 65 -18.22 9.43 3.45
N ILE A 66 -16.90 9.29 3.42
CA ILE A 66 -16.13 8.34 2.60
C ILE A 66 -16.14 6.97 3.30
N ASN A 67 -17.19 6.20 3.05
CA ASN A 67 -17.43 4.91 3.70
C ASN A 67 -17.30 3.69 2.76
N SER A 68 -16.82 3.91 1.54
CA SER A 68 -16.55 2.86 0.55
C SER A 68 -15.36 3.20 -0.34
N ILE A 69 -14.76 2.17 -0.94
CA ILE A 69 -13.70 2.33 -1.95
C ILE A 69 -14.16 3.15 -3.15
N GLU A 70 -15.42 2.97 -3.57
CA GLU A 70 -16.01 3.77 -4.65
C GLU A 70 -15.99 5.27 -4.33
N LYS A 71 -16.49 5.66 -3.15
CA LYS A 71 -16.49 7.06 -2.73
C LYS A 71 -15.09 7.64 -2.55
N MET A 72 -14.15 6.84 -2.03
CA MET A 72 -12.77 7.28 -1.89
C MET A 72 -12.17 7.56 -3.27
N LYS A 73 -12.40 6.68 -4.24
CA LYS A 73 -11.98 6.88 -5.62
C LYS A 73 -12.62 8.13 -6.22
N GLU A 74 -13.92 8.34 -6.06
CA GLU A 74 -14.60 9.55 -6.53
C GLU A 74 -13.99 10.82 -5.91
N PHE A 75 -13.79 10.83 -4.60
CA PHE A 75 -13.18 11.95 -3.88
C PHE A 75 -11.80 12.30 -4.44
N LEU A 76 -10.93 11.31 -4.61
CA LEU A 76 -9.58 11.50 -5.17
C LEU A 76 -9.60 11.97 -6.63
N GLN A 77 -10.61 11.57 -7.41
CA GLN A 77 -10.75 11.97 -8.82
C GLN A 77 -11.35 13.36 -8.99
N THR A 78 -12.21 13.81 -8.07
CA THR A 78 -12.81 15.15 -8.11
C THR A 78 -11.85 16.20 -7.52
N ASN A 79 -11.07 15.84 -6.51
CA ASN A 79 -10.20 16.77 -5.80
C ASN A 79 -8.75 16.72 -6.30
N ILE A 80 -8.55 16.87 -7.62
CA ILE A 80 -7.22 16.78 -8.27
C ILE A 80 -6.20 17.84 -7.81
N ASN A 81 -6.65 18.89 -7.12
CA ASN A 81 -5.80 19.95 -6.58
C ASN A 81 -5.30 19.65 -5.16
N LEU A 82 -5.70 18.51 -4.57
CA LEU A 82 -5.14 18.04 -3.31
C LEU A 82 -3.81 17.33 -3.60
N LEU A 83 -2.76 17.83 -2.95
CA LEU A 83 -1.56 17.06 -2.67
C LEU A 83 -1.88 16.23 -1.43
N ILE A 84 -1.70 14.93 -1.56
CA ILE A 84 -1.97 13.98 -0.48
C ILE A 84 -0.62 13.59 0.07
N ASP A 85 -0.43 13.86 1.35
CA ASP A 85 0.80 13.53 2.04
C ASP A 85 0.66 12.07 2.53
N ASP A 86 -0.36 11.79 3.35
CA ASP A 86 -0.70 10.43 3.76
C ASP A 86 -2.21 10.14 3.70
N ILE A 87 -2.56 8.88 3.48
CA ILE A 87 -3.92 8.36 3.72
C ILE A 87 -3.83 7.12 4.57
N ASP A 88 -4.50 7.15 5.73
CA ASP A 88 -4.72 5.98 6.56
C ASP A 88 -6.19 5.59 6.55
N PHE A 89 -6.49 4.31 6.34
CA PHE A 89 -7.85 3.84 6.47
C PHE A 89 -7.96 2.38 6.91
N ILE A 90 -9.12 2.05 7.48
CA ILE A 90 -9.44 0.69 7.91
C ILE A 90 -10.56 0.13 7.04
N LEU A 91 -10.26 -0.96 6.33
CA LEU A 91 -11.25 -1.76 5.61
C LEU A 91 -12.16 -2.50 6.61
N GLN A 92 -13.40 -2.82 6.21
CA GLN A 92 -14.39 -3.47 7.07
C GLN A 92 -13.90 -4.74 7.79
N ASP A 93 -12.92 -5.44 7.21
CA ASP A 93 -12.30 -6.67 7.72
C ASP A 93 -11.06 -6.41 8.60
N ALA A 94 -10.92 -5.20 9.14
CA ALA A 94 -9.80 -4.78 10.00
C ALA A 94 -8.43 -4.90 9.32
N ILE A 95 -8.39 -4.64 8.02
CA ILE A 95 -7.14 -4.41 7.28
C ILE A 95 -6.86 -2.93 7.36
N GLU A 96 -5.76 -2.57 8.00
CA GLU A 96 -5.27 -1.20 8.05
C GLU A 96 -4.44 -0.95 6.80
N VAL A 97 -4.67 0.19 6.17
CA VAL A 97 -3.96 0.64 4.98
C VAL A 97 -3.36 1.99 5.28
N SER A 98 -2.08 2.15 5.00
CA SER A 98 -1.39 3.44 5.00
C SER A 98 -0.74 3.65 3.63
N ILE A 99 -0.86 4.86 3.09
CA ILE A 99 -0.24 5.25 1.81
C ILE A 99 0.46 6.58 2.03
N HIS A 100 1.76 6.64 1.73
CA HIS A 100 2.61 7.80 1.93
C HIS A 100 2.93 8.54 0.62
N ASP A 101 3.41 9.77 0.72
CA ASP A 101 3.75 10.67 -0.40
C ASP A 101 4.97 10.19 -1.21
N ASP A 102 5.84 9.41 -0.58
CA ASP A 102 6.95 8.69 -1.19
C ASP A 102 6.51 7.45 -1.98
N TYR A 103 5.19 7.23 -2.09
CA TYR A 103 4.53 6.14 -2.79
C TYR A 103 4.70 4.77 -2.13
N GLU A 104 5.11 4.72 -0.87
CA GLU A 104 5.03 3.50 -0.06
C GLU A 104 3.58 3.21 0.33
N VAL A 105 3.19 1.95 0.16
CA VAL A 105 1.90 1.43 0.63
C VAL A 105 2.16 0.36 1.67
N ASN A 106 1.53 0.49 2.83
CA ASN A 106 1.57 -0.47 3.94
C ASN A 106 0.19 -1.08 4.16
N LEU A 107 0.13 -2.42 4.22
CA LEU A 107 -1.06 -3.19 4.59
C LEU A 107 -0.78 -3.98 5.86
N THR A 108 -1.56 -3.72 6.92
CA THR A 108 -1.49 -4.46 8.18
C THR A 108 -2.75 -5.30 8.35
N PHE A 109 -2.56 -6.60 8.54
CA PHE A 109 -3.62 -7.57 8.73
C PHE A 109 -3.55 -8.14 10.15
N SER A 110 -4.58 -7.90 10.96
CA SER A 110 -4.67 -8.48 12.30
C SER A 110 -5.17 -9.92 12.27
N LEU A 111 -4.30 -10.89 12.54
CA LEU A 111 -4.59 -12.33 12.52
C LEU A 111 -5.68 -12.74 13.52
N THR A 112 -5.87 -11.95 14.58
CA THR A 112 -6.93 -12.18 15.58
C THR A 112 -8.31 -11.76 15.08
N SER A 113 -8.36 -10.90 14.07
CA SER A 113 -9.59 -10.26 13.56
C SER A 113 -10.02 -10.76 12.17
N LEU A 114 -9.20 -11.61 11.53
CA LEU A 114 -9.40 -11.96 10.12
C LEU A 114 -10.50 -13.00 9.90
N LYS A 115 -11.58 -12.55 9.26
CA LYS A 115 -12.45 -13.40 8.42
C LYS A 115 -11.87 -13.59 7.01
N ILE A 116 -10.95 -12.71 6.58
CA ILE A 116 -10.33 -12.74 5.24
C ILE A 116 -9.10 -13.64 5.20
N LYS A 117 -8.94 -14.39 4.10
CA LYS A 117 -7.69 -15.06 3.75
C LYS A 117 -6.70 -14.04 3.19
N TYR A 118 -5.87 -13.45 4.05
CA TYR A 118 -4.90 -12.39 3.67
C TYR A 118 -4.00 -12.82 2.50
N ASP A 119 -3.62 -14.10 2.42
CA ASP A 119 -2.85 -14.65 1.30
C ASP A 119 -3.51 -14.34 -0.05
N SER A 120 -4.81 -14.62 -0.17
CA SER A 120 -5.56 -14.37 -1.41
C SER A 120 -5.70 -12.88 -1.72
N PHE A 121 -5.75 -12.04 -0.69
CA PHE A 121 -5.81 -10.59 -0.83
C PHE A 121 -4.49 -10.04 -1.39
N ILE A 122 -3.36 -10.39 -0.76
CA ILE A 122 -2.02 -9.98 -1.19
C ILE A 122 -1.74 -10.49 -2.61
N GLU A 123 -2.05 -11.76 -2.91
CA GLU A 123 -1.89 -12.32 -4.25
C GLU A 123 -2.72 -11.57 -5.31
N SER A 124 -3.95 -11.17 -4.98
CA SER A 124 -4.79 -10.37 -5.88
C SER A 124 -4.15 -9.01 -6.17
N ILE A 125 -3.61 -8.33 -5.15
CA ILE A 125 -2.89 -7.06 -5.33
C ILE A 125 -1.68 -7.26 -6.24
N LEU A 126 -0.80 -8.22 -5.92
CA LEU A 126 0.39 -8.55 -6.71
C LEU A 126 0.05 -8.83 -8.18
N ARG A 127 -1.00 -9.61 -8.46
CA ARG A 127 -1.46 -9.88 -9.83
C ARG A 127 -1.90 -8.62 -10.55
N LYS A 128 -2.65 -7.72 -9.88
CA LYS A 128 -3.11 -6.47 -10.49
C LYS A 128 -1.96 -5.51 -10.82
N ILE A 129 -0.88 -5.53 -10.03
CA ILE A 129 0.35 -4.75 -10.32
C ILE A 129 1.34 -5.49 -11.23
N GLY A 130 0.96 -6.67 -11.75
CA GLY A 130 1.67 -7.39 -12.81
C GLY A 130 2.67 -8.45 -12.32
N TYR A 131 2.62 -8.86 -11.05
CA TYR A 131 3.50 -9.88 -10.48
C TYR A 131 2.80 -11.23 -10.40
N LYS A 132 3.56 -12.31 -10.62
CA LYS A 132 3.06 -13.70 -10.54
C LYS A 132 2.95 -14.15 -9.08
N SER A 133 2.10 -15.15 -8.79
CA SER A 133 1.96 -15.72 -7.44
C SER A 133 3.28 -16.18 -6.81
N ILE A 134 4.27 -16.60 -7.62
CA ILE A 134 5.60 -16.98 -7.12
C ILE A 134 6.32 -15.85 -6.38
N ALA A 135 6.03 -14.58 -6.69
CA ALA A 135 6.57 -13.45 -5.94
C ALA A 135 6.15 -13.51 -4.48
N PHE A 136 4.91 -13.92 -4.20
CA PHE A 136 4.43 -14.04 -2.84
C PHE A 136 5.07 -15.22 -2.09
N ASP A 137 5.34 -16.33 -2.77
CA ASP A 137 6.07 -17.45 -2.17
C ASP A 137 7.50 -17.05 -1.79
N TYR A 138 8.16 -16.25 -2.62
CA TYR A 138 9.46 -15.69 -2.27
C TYR A 138 9.42 -14.75 -1.08
N LEU A 139 8.39 -13.90 -0.98
CA LEU A 139 8.20 -13.04 0.19
C LEU A 139 7.99 -13.86 1.48
N LYS A 140 7.20 -14.93 1.41
CA LYS A 140 7.00 -15.85 2.55
C LYS A 140 8.27 -16.63 2.92
N GLN A 141 9.21 -16.83 2.00
CA GLN A 141 10.52 -17.44 2.30
C GLN A 141 11.51 -16.43 2.90
N ASN A 142 11.29 -15.14 2.69
CA ASN A 142 12.16 -14.03 3.12
C ASN A 142 11.43 -13.11 4.12
N ILE A 143 10.75 -13.71 5.10
CA ILE A 143 10.01 -12.97 6.14
C ILE A 143 10.94 -11.98 6.85
N GLY A 144 10.48 -10.73 7.01
CA GLY A 144 11.22 -9.68 7.67
C GLY A 144 12.34 -9.06 6.83
N LYS A 145 12.40 -9.37 5.53
CA LYS A 145 13.38 -8.81 4.60
C LYS A 145 12.70 -8.02 3.49
N TYR A 146 13.43 -7.07 2.92
CA TYR A 146 13.02 -6.33 1.74
C TYR A 146 13.48 -7.07 0.48
N VAL A 147 12.59 -7.29 -0.47
CA VAL A 147 12.87 -8.06 -1.69
C VAL A 147 12.59 -7.20 -2.91
N LEU A 148 13.63 -6.95 -3.71
CA LEU A 148 13.53 -6.27 -4.99
C LEU A 148 13.18 -7.28 -6.08
N ILE A 149 11.99 -7.13 -6.66
CA ILE A 149 11.44 -8.07 -7.64
C ILE A 149 11.17 -7.34 -8.96
N GLU A 150 11.55 -7.95 -10.07
CA GLU A 150 11.14 -7.50 -11.41
C GLU A 150 9.74 -8.00 -11.78
N LYS A 151 9.03 -7.27 -12.65
CA LYS A 151 7.67 -7.66 -13.12
C LYS A 151 7.54 -9.11 -13.60
N GLU A 152 8.61 -9.73 -14.09
CA GLU A 152 8.60 -11.15 -14.51
C GLU A 152 8.67 -12.15 -13.34
N ALA A 153 8.62 -11.65 -12.10
CA ALA A 153 8.85 -12.33 -10.84
C ALA A 153 10.27 -12.89 -10.68
N GLN A 154 11.24 -12.26 -11.36
CA GLN A 154 12.65 -12.51 -11.11
C GLN A 154 13.09 -11.72 -9.88
N ILE A 155 13.52 -12.43 -8.84
CA ILE A 155 14.15 -11.78 -7.68
C ILE A 155 15.50 -11.23 -8.14
N LYS A 156 15.72 -9.94 -7.89
CA LYS A 156 17.01 -9.31 -8.12
C LYS A 156 17.90 -9.31 -6.90
N LYS A 157 17.36 -8.86 -5.77
CA LYS A 157 18.10 -8.67 -4.52
C LYS A 157 17.18 -8.82 -3.31
N VAL A 158 17.79 -9.16 -2.18
CA VAL A 158 17.16 -9.22 -0.86
C VAL A 158 18.02 -8.38 0.08
N TYR A 159 17.38 -7.57 0.92
CA TYR A 159 18.02 -6.65 1.87
C TYR A 159 17.47 -6.92 3.28
N ASP A 160 18.33 -6.81 4.28
CA ASP A 160 17.97 -7.04 5.68
C ASP A 160 17.31 -5.80 6.33
N SER A 161 17.51 -4.61 5.74
CA SER A 161 16.87 -3.37 6.17
C SER A 161 16.46 -2.50 4.98
N PHE A 162 15.57 -1.53 5.23
CA PHE A 162 15.20 -0.52 4.22
C PHE A 162 16.39 0.40 3.89
N ASP A 163 17.21 0.73 4.89
CA ASP A 163 18.41 1.56 4.71
C ASP A 163 19.39 0.91 3.71
N ASP A 164 19.61 -0.41 3.80
CA ASP A 164 20.44 -1.15 2.85
C ASP A 164 19.91 -1.05 1.42
N TYR A 165 18.58 -1.09 1.26
CA TYR A 165 17.92 -0.93 -0.04
C TYR A 165 18.11 0.47 -0.61
N ILE A 166 17.86 1.51 0.19
CA ILE A 166 18.01 2.90 -0.20
C ILE A 166 19.46 3.22 -0.60
N ASP A 167 20.43 2.71 0.15
CA ASP A 167 21.84 2.87 -0.14
C ASP A 167 22.26 2.22 -1.47
N ASP A 168 21.69 1.08 -1.84
CA ASP A 168 21.94 0.42 -3.13
C ASP A 168 21.36 1.21 -4.31
N ILE A 169 20.18 1.82 -4.13
CA ILE A 169 19.57 2.67 -5.15
C ILE A 169 20.38 3.95 -5.35
N ARG A 170 20.80 4.61 -4.28
CA ARG A 170 21.55 5.88 -4.34
C ARG A 170 22.92 5.75 -5.03
N LYS A 171 23.47 4.55 -5.10
CA LYS A 171 24.77 4.25 -5.73
C LYS A 171 24.67 3.97 -7.24
N LYS A 172 23.47 3.80 -7.79
CA LYS A 172 23.21 3.57 -9.22
C LYS A 172 22.94 4.87 -9.96
#